data_AF-X6DK78-F1
#
_entry.id   AF-X6DK78-F1
#
_cell.length_a   1.000
_cell.length_b   1.000
_cell.length_c   1.000
_cell.angle_alpha   90.00
_cell.angle_beta   90.00
_cell.angle_gamma   90.00
#
_symmetry.space_group_name_H-M   'P 1'
#
loop_
_entity.id
_entity.type
_entity.pdbx_description
1 polymer ?
#
loop_
_entity_poly.entity_id
_entity_poly.type
_entity_poly.pdbx_seq_one_letter_code
_entity_poly.pdbx_strand_id
1 'polypeptide(L)' 'MGYVDDLQDAYRLMASHPASGSLRYGYEIGLPGLRSVQFKRHPYLIFYIEQADHIDVWRVLHAKMDIPAWLQNPSS' A
#
# COMPACT_ATOMS: atom_id res chain seq x y z
N MET A 1 21.13 -2.30 -4.11
CA MET A 1 20.21 -3.06 -3.25
C MET A 1 19.22 -3.78 -4.14
N GLY A 2 18.92 -5.03 -3.81
CA GLY A 2 18.00 -5.86 -4.56
C GLY A 2 16.54 -5.52 -4.19
N TYR A 3 15.61 -6.00 -5.00
CA TYR A 3 14.17 -5.83 -4.76
C TYR A 3 13.72 -6.24 -3.35
N VAL A 4 14.30 -7.32 -2.81
CA VAL A 4 13.96 -7.84 -1.47
C VAL A 4 14.42 -6.90 -0.36
N ASP A 5 15.60 -6.29 -0.50
CA ASP A 5 16.14 -5.35 0.50
C ASP A 5 15.28 -4.10 0.57
N ASP A 6 14.95 -3.53 -0.59
CA ASP A 6 14.10 -2.33 -0.70
C ASP A 6 12.71 -2.61 -0.06
N LEU A 7 12.18 -3.83 -0.21
CA LEU A 7 10.88 -4.23 0.36
C LEU A 7 10.94 -4.36 1.89
N GLN A 8 12.03 -4.92 2.43
CA GLN A 8 12.22 -4.99 3.88
C GLN A 8 12.30 -3.59 4.51
N ASP A 9 13.02 -2.65 3.87
CA ASP A 9 13.10 -1.27 4.33
C ASP A 9 11.74 -0.56 4.28
N ALA A 10 10.96 -0.82 3.24
CA ALA A 10 9.59 -0.30 3.14
C ALA A 10 8.72 -0.81 4.30
N TYR A 11 8.77 -2.11 4.62
CA TYR A 11 8.00 -2.66 5.74
C TYR A 11 8.41 -2.08 7.09
N ARG A 12 9.71 -1.88 7.34
CA ARG A 12 10.18 -1.21 8.57
C ARG A 12 9.62 0.20 8.68
N LEU A 13 9.66 0.96 7.59
CA LEU A 13 9.13 2.32 7.57
C LEU A 13 7.61 2.33 7.81
N MET A 14 6.87 1.45 7.13
CA MET A 14 5.42 1.32 7.31
C MET A 14 5.05 0.94 8.74
N ALA A 15 5.75 -0.02 9.35
CA ALA A 15 5.51 -0.42 10.74
C ALA A 15 5.85 0.70 11.74
N SER A 16 6.85 1.54 11.45
CA SER A 16 7.20 2.68 12.31
C SER A 16 6.20 3.85 12.22
N HIS A 17 5.51 3.99 11.09
CA HIS A 17 4.52 5.05 10.87
C HIS A 17 3.26 4.48 10.17
N PRO A 18 2.49 3.59 10.82
CA PRO A 18 1.38 2.88 10.18
C PRO A 18 0.32 3.80 9.60
N ALA A 19 0.07 4.94 10.26
CA ALA A 19 -0.92 5.91 9.83
C ALA A 19 -0.57 6.70 8.55
N SER A 20 0.65 6.58 8.03
CA SER A 20 1.15 7.36 6.88
C SER A 20 0.61 6.92 5.52
N GLY A 21 0.06 5.71 5.42
CA GLY A 21 -0.49 5.17 4.18
C GLY A 21 -1.80 5.83 3.77
N SER A 22 -1.98 5.97 2.45
CA SER A 22 -3.17 6.55 1.84
C SER A 22 -4.40 5.65 2.00
N LEU A 23 -5.52 6.22 2.43
CA LEU A 23 -6.83 5.57 2.54
C LEU A 23 -7.63 5.55 1.23
N ARG A 24 -7.12 6.17 0.15
CA ARG A 24 -7.85 6.37 -1.12
C ARG A 24 -8.51 5.09 -1.62
N TYR A 25 -7.72 4.02 -1.80
CA TYR A 25 -8.25 2.76 -2.30
C TYR A 25 -9.27 2.14 -1.35
N GLY A 26 -9.05 2.23 -0.04
CA GLY A 26 -10.02 1.75 0.96
C GLY A 26 -11.38 2.43 0.82
N TYR A 27 -11.41 3.74 0.60
CA TYR A 27 -12.67 4.45 0.35
C TYR A 27 -13.33 4.04 -0.97
N GLU A 28 -12.57 3.99 -2.07
CA GLU A 28 -13.09 3.65 -3.40
C GLU A 28 -13.70 2.24 -3.47
N ILE A 29 -13.20 1.28 -2.68
CA ILE A 29 -13.73 -0.09 -2.64
C ILE A 29 -14.62 -0.40 -1.43
N GLY A 30 -14.91 0.61 -0.59
CA GLY A 30 -15.74 0.43 0.60
C GLY A 30 -15.12 -0.47 1.67
N LEU A 31 -13.80 -0.46 1.82
CA LEU A 31 -13.06 -1.20 2.85
C LEU A 31 -12.39 -0.23 3.85
N PRO A 32 -13.08 0.11 4.95
CA PRO A 32 -12.56 1.04 5.96
C PRO A 32 -11.24 0.56 6.58
N GLY A 33 -10.33 1.51 6.82
CA GLY A 33 -9.03 1.22 7.44
C GLY A 33 -7.98 0.63 6.50
N LEU A 34 -8.35 0.26 5.26
CA LEU A 34 -7.36 -0.16 4.26
C LEU A 34 -6.48 1.01 3.86
N ARG A 35 -5.17 0.84 4.07
CA ARG A 35 -4.12 1.77 3.69
C ARG A 35 -3.31 1.24 2.53
N SER A 36 -2.71 2.16 1.79
CA SER A 36 -1.85 1.86 0.65
C SER A 36 -0.63 2.77 0.63
N VAL A 37 0.52 2.21 0.27
CA VAL A 37 1.77 2.96 0.02
C VAL A 37 2.34 2.54 -1.33
N GLN A 38 2.76 3.53 -2.12
CA GLN A 38 3.51 3.27 -3.35
C GLN A 38 4.97 3.00 -3.04
N PHE A 39 5.48 1.90 -3.57
CA PHE A 39 6.85 1.48 -3.37
C PHE A 39 7.78 2.25 -4.31
N LYS A 40 8.34 3.38 -3.85
CA LYS A 40 8.95 4.44 -4.70
C LYS A 40 9.87 3.99 -5.86
N ARG A 41 10.60 2.88 -5.73
CA ARG A 41 11.54 2.39 -6.76
C ARG A 41 10.94 1.37 -7.73
N HIS A 42 9.74 0.88 -7.45
CA HIS A 42 9.11 -0.18 -8.23
C HIS A 42 7.63 0.14 -8.49
N PRO A 43 7.05 -0.41 -9.56
CA PRO A 43 5.65 -0.18 -9.89
C PRO A 43 4.69 -0.98 -8.99
N TYR A 44 4.95 -1.08 -7.68
CA TYR A 44 4.13 -1.83 -6.73
C TYR A 44 3.42 -0.93 -5.72
N LEU A 45 2.23 -1.35 -5.32
CA LEU A 45 1.44 -0.81 -4.23
C LEU A 45 1.34 -1.86 -3.14
N ILE A 46 1.61 -1.46 -1.90
CA ILE A 46 1.49 -2.31 -0.72
C ILE A 46 0.20 -1.93 -0.01
N PHE A 47 -0.69 -2.89 0.15
CA PHE A 47 -1.97 -2.75 0.85
C PHE A 47 -1.88 -3.37 2.24
N TYR A 48 -2.31 -2.63 3.25
CA TYR A 48 -2.23 -3.07 4.64
C TYR A 48 -3.31 -2.46 5.52
N ILE A 49 -3.53 -3.07 6.67
CA ILE A 49 -4.33 -2.51 7.77
C ILE A 49 -3.42 -2.24 8.97
N GLU A 50 -3.67 -1.12 9.63
CA GLU A 50 -3.04 -0.75 10.89
C GLU A 50 -3.71 -1.49 12.06
N GLN A 51 -2.92 -2.20 12.87
CA GLN A 51 -3.34 -2.85 14.10
C GLN A 51 -2.68 -2.15 15.31
N ALA A 52 -3.04 -2.58 16.52
CA ALA A 52 -2.54 -1.95 17.74
C ALA A 52 -1.02 -2.07 17.93
N ASP A 53 -0.42 -3.16 17.47
CA ASP A 53 0.99 -3.51 17.70
C ASP A 53 1.75 -3.88 16.41
N HIS A 54 1.06 -3.94 15.27
CA HIS A 54 1.65 -4.31 13.98
C HIS A 54 0.85 -3.74 12.79
N ILE A 55 1.28 -4.10 11.59
CA ILE A 55 0.51 -3.92 10.37
C ILE A 55 0.24 -5.27 9.74
N ASP A 56 -0.98 -5.46 9.23
CA ASP A 56 -1.33 -6.62 8.43
C ASP A 56 -1.12 -6.28 6.96
N VAL A 57 -0.05 -6.80 6.34
CA VAL A 57 0.16 -6.65 4.90
C VAL A 57 -0.72 -7.66 4.16
N TRP A 58 -1.70 -7.17 3.42
CA TRP A 58 -2.65 -8.01 2.71
C TRP A 58 -2.13 -8.41 1.33
N ARG A 59 -1.66 -7.43 0.54
CA ARG A 59 -1.23 -7.64 -0.84
C ARG A 59 -0.14 -6.66 -1.25
N VAL A 60 0.75 -7.12 -2.13
CA VAL A 60 1.67 -6.28 -2.90
C VAL A 60 1.31 -6.46 -4.36
N LEU A 61 0.78 -5.41 -4.99
CA LEU A 61 0.19 -5.47 -6.33
C LEU A 61 0.90 -4.53 -7.29
N HIS A 62 1.04 -4.92 -8.56
CA HIS A 62 1.60 -4.07 -9.59
C HIS A 62 0.59 -2.98 -9.98
N ALA A 63 0.97 -1.72 -9.76
CA ALA A 63 0.09 -0.54 -9.86
C ALA A 63 -0.59 -0.38 -11.24
N LYS A 64 0.01 -0.91 -12.31
CA LYS A 64 -0.54 -0.82 -13.67
C LYS A 64 -1.24 -2.08 -14.16
N MET A 65 -0.88 -3.26 -13.64
CA MET A 65 -1.35 -4.54 -14.18
C MET A 65 -2.46 -5.15 -13.33
N ASP A 66 -2.34 -4.98 -12.01
CA ASP A 66 -3.24 -5.61 -11.05
C ASP A 66 -4.33 -4.64 -10.55
N ILE A 67 -4.14 -3.34 -10.74
CA ILE A 67 -5.13 -2.32 -10.35
C ILE A 67 -6.06 -2.04 -11.55
N PRO A 68 -7.38 -2.24 -11.40
CA PRO A 68 -8.34 -1.90 -12.45
C PRO A 68 -8.24 -0.43 -12.89
N ALA A 69 -8.43 -0.18 -14.19
CA ALA A 69 -8.27 1.16 -14.76
C ALA A 69 -9.14 2.25 -14.08
N TRP A 70 -10.35 1.89 -13.64
CA TRP A 70 -11.25 2.81 -12.93
C TRP A 70 -10.72 3.25 -11.56
N LEU A 71 -9.81 2.47 -10.94
CA LEU A 71 -9.14 2.80 -9.68
C LEU A 71 -7.80 3.54 -9.88
N GLN A 72 -7.25 3.57 -11.09
CA GLN A 72 -5.94 4.18 -11.33
C GLN A 72 -6.02 5.71 -11.29
N ASN A 73 -7.13 6.30 -11.78
CA ASN A 73 -7.33 7.75 -11.78
C ASN A 73 -8.01 8.20 -10.48
N PRO A 74 -7.51 9.24 -9.79
CA PRO A 74 -8.29 9.85 -8.71
C PRO A 74 -9.55 10.43 -9.34
N SER A 75 -10.71 9.99 -8.86
CA SER A 75 -12.00 10.61 -9.17
C SER A 75 -11.86 12.11 -8.89
N SER A 76 -11.89 12.94 -9.95
CA SER A 76 -11.87 14.41 -9.85
C SER A 76 -13.11 14.95 -9.15
#